data_AF-A0A6V7MC47-F1
#
_entry.id   AF-A0A6V7MC47-F1
#
_cell.length_a   1.000
_cell.length_b   1.000
_cell.length_c   1.000
_cell.angle_alpha   90.00
_cell.angle_beta   90.00
_cell.angle_gamma   90.00
#
_symmetry.space_group_name_H-M   'P 1'
#
loop_
_entity.id
_entity.type
_entity.pdbx_description
1 polymer ?
#
loop_
_entity_poly.entity_id
_entity_poly.type
_entity_poly.pdbx_seq_one_letter_code
_entity_poly.pdbx_strand_id
1 'polypeptide(L)'
;VQVNLQASVPQPNYEQNGSSSPAEDDIDAALTDLQVTLEGSSISNGSSNIMEIPELCDYLRFFKPKRFTLKAFKRYWFTCRDLQLRLYKTREESNSSESPVHVINLRGCEVTPDVNLAQGRYGIRLEVPSADGMTEMWIRCET
;
A
#
# COMPACT_ATOMS: atom_id res chain seq x y z
N VAL A 1 -1.93 -55.71 4.73
CA VAL A 1 -0.84 -56.08 3.80
C VAL A 1 0.17 -54.95 3.85
N GLN A 2 1.34 -55.19 4.46
CA GLN A 2 2.39 -54.19 4.65
C GLN A 2 3.17 -54.00 3.35
N VAL A 3 3.37 -52.76 2.93
CA VAL A 3 4.19 -52.39 1.76
C VAL A 3 5.65 -52.31 2.19
N ASN A 4 6.46 -53.25 1.70
CA ASN A 4 7.89 -53.35 2.01
C ASN A 4 8.68 -52.54 0.97
N LEU A 5 9.28 -51.41 1.37
CA LEU A 5 10.19 -50.64 0.51
C LEU A 5 11.53 -51.37 0.42
N GLN A 6 11.82 -51.97 -0.74
CA GLN A 6 13.18 -52.37 -1.09
C GLN A 6 13.77 -51.35 -2.07
N ALA A 7 14.50 -50.38 -1.51
CA ALA A 7 15.42 -49.53 -2.26
C ALA A 7 16.78 -50.24 -2.32
N SER A 8 17.08 -50.86 -3.46
CA SER A 8 18.43 -51.34 -3.77
C SER A 8 18.63 -51.24 -5.27
N VAL A 9 18.97 -50.03 -5.72
CA VAL A 9 19.62 -49.82 -7.01
C VAL A 9 20.87 -49.00 -6.72
N PRO A 10 22.08 -49.53 -6.96
CA PRO A 10 23.32 -48.76 -6.79
C PRO A 10 23.33 -47.61 -7.79
N GLN A 11 23.50 -46.38 -7.31
CA GLN A 11 23.72 -45.22 -8.19
C GLN A 11 25.13 -45.32 -8.80
N PRO A 12 25.30 -45.13 -10.12
CA PRO A 12 26.62 -45.11 -10.73
C PRO A 12 27.41 -43.91 -10.21
N ASN A 13 28.64 -44.20 -9.78
CA ASN A 13 29.62 -43.25 -9.26
C ASN A 13 30.11 -42.34 -10.41
N TYR A 14 29.75 -41.05 -10.38
CA TYR A 14 30.35 -40.05 -11.27
C TYR A 14 31.64 -39.52 -10.65
N GLU A 15 32.73 -40.26 -10.85
CA GLU A 15 34.05 -39.64 -10.88
C GLU A 15 34.35 -39.34 -12.34
N GLN A 16 34.60 -38.06 -12.68
CA GLN A 16 35.78 -37.60 -13.41
C GLN A 16 35.56 -36.29 -14.20
N ASN A 17 36.50 -35.36 -13.95
CA ASN A 17 37.03 -34.32 -14.84
C ASN A 17 36.14 -33.16 -15.29
N GLY A 18 36.72 -31.96 -15.20
CA GLY A 18 36.18 -30.70 -15.69
C GLY A 18 36.04 -30.65 -17.21
N SER A 19 35.02 -31.34 -17.70
CA SER A 19 34.40 -31.11 -18.99
C SER A 19 32.89 -31.09 -18.73
N SER A 20 32.31 -29.89 -18.63
CA SER A 20 30.86 -29.72 -18.62
C SER A 20 30.30 -30.47 -19.84
N SER A 21 29.38 -31.39 -19.59
CA SER A 21 28.73 -32.10 -20.69
C SER A 21 27.85 -31.10 -21.44
N PRO A 22 27.72 -31.16 -22.79
CA PRO A 22 26.92 -30.19 -23.54
C PRO A 22 25.45 -30.16 -23.10
N ALA A 23 24.97 -31.23 -22.48
CA ALA A 23 23.64 -31.30 -21.89
C ALA A 23 23.49 -30.47 -20.59
N GLU A 24 24.56 -30.29 -19.81
CA GLU A 24 24.54 -29.44 -18.61
C GLU A 24 24.56 -27.95 -18.98
N ASP A 25 25.35 -27.58 -20.01
CA ASP A 25 25.37 -26.21 -20.54
C ASP A 25 24.00 -25.81 -21.11
N ASP A 26 23.28 -26.72 -21.77
CA ASP A 26 21.91 -26.48 -22.27
C ASP A 26 20.89 -26.27 -21.14
N ILE A 27 21.07 -26.97 -20.00
CA ILE A 27 20.21 -26.81 -18.82
C ILE A 27 20.48 -25.44 -18.19
N ASP A 28 21.74 -25.06 -18.01
CA ASP A 28 22.10 -23.76 -17.44
C ASP A 28 21.65 -22.60 -18.34
N ALA A 29 21.71 -22.76 -19.66
CA ALA A 29 21.18 -21.80 -20.61
C ALA A 29 19.65 -21.67 -20.50
N ALA A 30 18.93 -22.80 -20.39
CA ALA A 30 17.47 -22.80 -20.22
C ALA A 30 17.04 -22.20 -18.88
N LEU A 31 17.77 -22.49 -17.80
CA LEU A 31 17.53 -21.90 -16.48
C LEU A 31 17.81 -20.38 -16.49
N THR A 32 18.86 -19.94 -17.19
CA THR A 32 19.18 -18.52 -17.36
C THR A 32 18.10 -17.80 -18.17
N ASP A 33 17.59 -18.41 -19.25
CA ASP A 33 16.52 -17.82 -20.08
C ASP A 33 15.19 -17.73 -19.32
N LEU A 34 14.88 -18.74 -18.51
CA LEU A 34 13.75 -18.71 -17.59
C LEU A 34 13.92 -17.60 -16.55
N GLN A 35 15.11 -17.45 -15.97
CA GLN A 35 15.39 -16.39 -15.00
C GLN A 35 15.29 -15.00 -15.63
N VAL A 36 15.85 -14.79 -16.83
CA VAL A 36 15.73 -13.53 -17.58
C VAL A 36 14.26 -13.22 -17.94
N THR A 37 13.46 -14.23 -18.27
CA THR A 37 12.02 -14.05 -18.55
C THR A 37 11.24 -13.66 -17.29
N LEU A 38 11.56 -14.29 -16.15
CA LEU A 38 10.96 -14.00 -14.85
C LEU A 38 11.40 -12.62 -14.32
N GLU A 39 12.68 -12.25 -14.48
CA GLU A 39 13.24 -10.97 -14.06
C GLU A 39 12.88 -9.82 -15.01
N GLY A 40 12.69 -10.09 -16.31
CA GLY A 40 12.14 -9.13 -17.28
C GLY A 40 10.70 -8.71 -16.97
N SER A 41 10.00 -9.49 -16.15
CA SER A 41 8.69 -9.15 -15.58
C SER A 41 8.78 -8.27 -14.32
N SER A 42 10.01 -7.94 -13.86
CA SER A 42 10.28 -7.23 -12.59
C SER A 42 10.82 -5.81 -12.77
N ILE A 43 10.42 -5.09 -13.83
CA ILE A 43 10.61 -3.64 -13.90
C ILE A 43 9.55 -2.93 -13.04
N SER A 44 9.59 -3.16 -11.72
CA SER A 44 9.17 -2.20 -10.71
C SER A 44 9.59 -2.69 -9.34
N ASN A 45 10.39 -1.88 -8.65
CA ASN A 45 10.94 -2.12 -7.32
C ASN A 45 9.86 -1.97 -6.21
N GLY A 46 8.75 -2.68 -6.37
CA GLY A 46 7.57 -2.68 -5.52
C GLY A 46 6.50 -3.47 -6.25
N SER A 47 6.00 -4.53 -5.63
CA SER A 47 4.91 -5.38 -6.12
C SER A 47 3.70 -4.57 -6.58
N SER A 48 3.67 -4.14 -7.85
CA SER A 48 2.51 -3.47 -8.42
C SER A 48 1.57 -4.56 -8.93
N ASN A 49 0.82 -5.14 -8.01
CA ASN A 49 -0.30 -5.99 -8.37
C ASN A 49 -1.27 -5.12 -9.20
N ILE A 50 -1.39 -5.38 -10.51
CA ILE A 50 -2.20 -4.57 -11.44
C ILE A 50 -3.66 -4.42 -10.96
N MET A 51 -4.12 -5.34 -10.10
CA MET A 51 -5.45 -5.36 -9.49
C MET A 51 -5.56 -4.50 -8.21
N GLU A 52 -4.47 -3.91 -7.73
CA GLU A 52 -4.46 -3.10 -6.51
C GLU A 52 -5.06 -1.71 -6.81
N ILE A 53 -6.17 -1.41 -6.15
CA ILE A 53 -6.79 -0.10 -6.23
C ILE A 53 -5.90 0.90 -5.49
N PRO A 54 -5.45 1.98 -6.13
CA PRO A 54 -4.57 2.95 -5.51
C PRO A 54 -5.27 3.64 -4.32
N GLU A 55 -4.52 3.82 -3.25
CA GLU A 55 -4.96 4.51 -2.03
C GLU A 55 -3.89 5.51 -1.60
N LEU A 56 -4.32 6.72 -1.26
CA LEU A 56 -3.42 7.71 -0.64
C LEU A 56 -3.44 7.52 0.86
N CYS A 57 -2.28 7.53 1.50
CA CYS A 57 -2.20 7.45 2.95
C CYS A 57 -1.07 8.31 3.52
N ASP A 58 -1.36 9.07 4.58
CA ASP A 58 -0.37 9.90 5.26
C ASP A 58 -0.87 10.36 6.65
N TYR A 59 0.05 10.81 7.50
CA TYR A 59 -0.29 11.52 8.73
C TYR A 59 -0.58 13.00 8.43
N LEU A 60 -1.84 13.41 8.60
CA LEU A 60 -2.26 14.79 8.43
C LEU A 60 -2.95 15.30 9.70
N ARG A 61 -3.20 16.60 9.75
CA ARG A 61 -3.89 17.25 10.86
C ARG A 61 -5.33 17.57 10.49
N PHE A 62 -6.28 17.12 11.31
CA PHE A 62 -7.71 17.34 11.14
C PHE A 62 -8.28 18.30 12.19
N PHE A 63 -9.19 19.16 11.78
CA PHE A 63 -10.02 19.97 12.67
C PHE A 63 -11.45 20.05 12.14
N LYS A 64 -12.42 19.68 12.98
CA LYS A 64 -13.85 19.88 12.73
C LYS A 64 -14.42 20.79 13.81
N PRO A 65 -14.97 21.97 13.46
CA PRO A 65 -15.52 22.89 14.44
C PRO A 65 -16.76 22.26 15.10
N LYS A 66 -16.79 22.28 16.44
CA LYS A 66 -17.99 21.97 17.21
C LYS A 66 -18.37 23.20 18.04
N ARG A 67 -19.67 23.40 18.23
CA ARG A 67 -20.15 24.48 19.13
C ARG A 67 -19.52 24.28 20.50
N PHE A 68 -18.95 25.35 21.06
CA PHE A 68 -18.35 25.39 22.40
C PHE A 68 -17.06 24.58 22.62
N THR A 69 -16.34 24.16 21.56
CA THR A 69 -15.01 23.51 21.70
C THR A 69 -13.88 24.41 21.18
N LEU A 70 -12.73 24.40 21.86
CA LEU A 70 -11.53 25.09 21.38
C LEU A 70 -11.07 24.53 20.03
N LYS A 71 -10.67 25.41 19.10
CA LYS A 71 -10.14 25.01 17.79
C LYS A 71 -8.80 24.33 17.97
N ALA A 72 -8.76 23.00 17.83
CA ALA A 72 -7.52 22.22 17.93
C ALA A 72 -7.41 21.26 16.74
N PHE A 73 -6.30 21.37 16.01
CA PHE A 73 -5.90 20.38 15.02
C PHE A 73 -5.33 19.14 15.72
N LYS A 74 -5.87 17.98 15.39
CA LYS A 74 -5.40 16.68 15.87
C LYS A 74 -4.79 15.89 14.73
N ARG A 75 -3.68 15.20 14.99
CA ARG A 75 -3.00 14.35 14.00
C ARG A 75 -3.73 13.01 13.89
N TYR A 76 -3.94 12.54 12.67
CA TYR A 76 -4.55 11.24 12.36
C TYR A 76 -3.79 10.61 11.19
N TRP A 77 -3.88 9.30 11.07
CA TRP A 77 -3.52 8.59 9.85
C TRP A 77 -4.70 8.64 8.88
N PHE A 78 -4.51 9.28 7.74
CA PHE A 78 -5.53 9.43 6.71
C PHE A 78 -5.36 8.32 5.69
N THR A 79 -6.49 7.80 5.21
CA THR A 79 -6.52 6.98 4.00
C THR A 79 -7.61 7.48 3.07
N CYS A 80 -7.32 7.55 1.77
CA CYS A 80 -8.25 8.04 0.76
C CYS A 80 -8.36 7.04 -0.39
N ARG A 81 -9.55 6.45 -0.50
CA ARG A 81 -9.87 5.43 -1.50
C ARG A 81 -11.33 5.56 -1.91
N ASP A 82 -11.62 5.43 -3.20
CA ASP A 82 -12.99 5.44 -3.74
C ASP A 82 -13.85 6.65 -3.31
N LEU A 83 -13.22 7.84 -3.20
CA LEU A 83 -13.82 9.08 -2.68
C LEU A 83 -14.27 9.00 -1.22
N GLN A 84 -13.81 8.00 -0.46
CA GLN A 84 -13.90 7.99 1.00
C GLN A 84 -12.57 8.42 1.60
N LEU A 85 -12.64 9.43 2.44
CA LEU A 85 -11.55 9.82 3.32
C LEU A 85 -11.81 9.22 4.71
N ARG A 86 -10.87 8.42 5.21
CA ARG A 86 -10.93 7.73 6.49
C ARG A 86 -9.81 8.21 7.38
N LEU A 87 -10.11 8.46 8.66
CA LEU A 87 -9.14 8.94 9.64
C LEU A 87 -9.05 7.95 10.80
N TYR A 88 -7.84 7.50 11.09
CA TYR A 88 -7.49 6.59 12.18
C TYR A 88 -6.55 7.30 13.16
N LYS A 89 -6.52 6.91 14.45
CA LYS A 89 -5.57 7.54 15.38
C LYS A 89 -4.13 7.21 14.99
N THR A 90 -3.91 5.98 14.53
CA THR A 90 -2.61 5.49 14.09
C THR A 90 -2.72 4.66 12.81
N ARG A 91 -1.59 4.40 12.15
CA ARG A 91 -1.50 3.54 10.97
C ARG A 91 -1.82 2.08 11.28
N GLU A 92 -1.54 1.62 12.49
CA GLU A 92 -1.79 0.24 12.89
C GLU A 92 -3.30 -0.04 13.00
N GLU A 93 -4.07 0.95 13.47
CA GLU A 93 -5.54 0.88 13.50
C GLU A 93 -6.14 0.71 12.08
N SER A 94 -5.55 1.33 11.04
CA SER A 94 -6.06 1.17 9.66
C SER A 94 -5.85 -0.24 9.10
N ASN A 95 -4.79 -0.92 9.53
CA ASN A 95 -4.46 -2.27 9.05
C ASN A 95 -5.26 -3.35 9.81
N SER A 96 -5.65 -3.07 11.04
CA SER A 96 -6.27 -4.04 11.95
C SER A 96 -7.79 -4.19 11.76
N SER A 97 -8.35 -3.68 10.66
CA SER A 97 -9.80 -3.60 10.41
C SER A 97 -10.60 -2.88 11.52
N GLU A 98 -9.94 -2.01 12.30
CA GLU A 98 -10.64 -1.18 13.29
C GLU A 98 -11.50 -0.13 12.58
N SER A 99 -12.61 0.27 13.20
CA SER A 99 -13.46 1.33 12.64
C SER A 99 -12.72 2.68 12.66
N PRO A 100 -12.62 3.40 11.54
CA PRO A 100 -12.04 4.73 11.52
C PRO A 100 -12.81 5.71 12.43
N VAL A 101 -12.07 6.63 13.06
CA VAL A 101 -12.63 7.69 13.91
C VAL A 101 -13.54 8.62 13.11
N HIS A 102 -13.17 8.89 11.86
CA HIS A 102 -13.99 9.65 10.92
C HIS A 102 -14.04 8.97 9.56
N VAL A 103 -15.24 8.92 8.97
CA VAL A 103 -15.48 8.55 7.58
C VAL A 103 -16.16 9.71 6.90
N ILE A 104 -15.55 10.22 5.84
CA ILE A 104 -16.02 11.38 5.09
C ILE A 104 -16.19 10.95 3.63
N ASN A 105 -17.41 11.05 3.12
CA ASN A 105 -17.69 10.85 1.70
C ASN A 105 -17.40 12.16 0.96
N LEU A 106 -16.46 12.14 0.02
CA LEU A 106 -16.04 13.31 -0.74
C LEU A 106 -16.99 13.66 -1.89
N ARG A 107 -18.02 12.84 -2.16
CA ARG A 107 -19.00 13.16 -3.22
C ARG A 107 -19.78 14.42 -2.90
N GLY A 108 -19.76 15.37 -3.83
CA GLY A 108 -20.44 16.66 -3.69
C GLY A 108 -19.78 17.59 -2.68
N CYS A 109 -18.58 17.27 -2.18
CA CYS A 109 -17.84 18.17 -1.31
C CYS A 109 -17.27 19.35 -2.10
N GLU A 110 -17.37 20.54 -1.52
CA GLU A 110 -16.65 21.71 -2.02
C GLU A 110 -15.29 21.80 -1.33
N VAL A 111 -14.25 22.10 -2.11
CA VAL A 111 -12.86 22.10 -1.65
C VAL A 111 -12.25 23.47 -1.89
N THR A 112 -11.76 24.11 -0.83
CA THR A 112 -11.01 25.38 -0.93
C THR A 112 -9.58 25.17 -0.42
N PRO A 113 -8.53 25.47 -1.21
CA PRO A 113 -7.15 25.43 -0.73
C PRO A 113 -6.84 26.62 0.20
N ASP A 114 -6.07 26.38 1.26
CA ASP A 114 -5.52 27.38 2.20
C ASP A 114 -3.99 27.26 2.20
N VAL A 115 -3.33 27.88 1.22
CA VAL A 115 -1.88 27.77 1.01
C VAL A 115 -1.19 29.09 1.31
N ASN A 116 -0.14 29.04 2.14
CA ASN A 116 0.78 30.13 2.36
C ASN A 116 2.22 29.61 2.31
N LEU A 117 2.88 29.84 1.18
CA LEU A 117 4.24 29.36 0.92
C LEU A 117 5.28 29.96 1.88
N ALA A 118 5.17 31.26 2.17
CA ALA A 118 6.11 31.96 3.06
C ALA A 118 6.06 31.43 4.51
N GLN A 119 4.92 30.85 4.91
CA GLN A 119 4.73 30.28 6.23
C GLN A 119 4.71 28.75 6.24
N GLY A 120 4.99 28.10 5.10
CA GLY A 120 4.92 26.63 4.96
C GLY A 120 3.55 26.06 5.32
N ARG A 121 2.47 26.81 5.12
CA ARG A 121 1.11 26.34 5.42
C ARG A 121 0.48 25.74 4.18
N TYR A 122 0.09 24.48 4.29
CA TYR A 122 -0.59 23.71 3.24
C TYR A 122 -1.89 23.14 3.83
N GLY A 123 -2.96 23.93 3.76
CA GLY A 123 -4.28 23.61 4.30
C GLY A 123 -5.31 23.33 3.20
N ILE A 124 -6.33 22.57 3.57
CA ILE A 124 -7.49 22.24 2.73
C ILE A 124 -8.74 22.44 3.59
N ARG A 125 -9.66 23.28 3.14
CA ARG A 125 -11.00 23.43 3.71
C ARG A 125 -11.97 22.60 2.91
N LEU A 126 -12.73 21.76 3.59
CA LEU A 126 -13.75 20.88 3.01
C LEU A 126 -15.13 21.30 3.52
N GLU A 127 -16.09 21.43 2.61
CA GLU A 127 -17.50 21.61 2.93
C GLU A 127 -18.27 20.39 2.44
N VAL A 128 -18.64 19.53 3.39
CA VAL A 128 -19.22 18.21 3.14
C VAL A 128 -20.74 18.28 3.26
N PRO A 129 -21.51 17.88 2.23
CA PRO A 129 -22.96 17.79 2.33
C PRO A 129 -23.40 16.83 3.44
N SER A 130 -24.36 17.26 4.26
CA SER A 130 -24.98 16.52 5.36
C SER A 130 -26.48 16.76 5.38
N ALA A 131 -27.23 15.94 6.12
CA ALA A 131 -28.67 16.10 6.31
C ALA A 131 -29.03 17.48 6.91
N ASP A 132 -28.15 18.03 7.75
CA ASP A 132 -28.33 19.31 8.44
C ASP A 132 -27.75 20.52 7.65
N GLY A 133 -27.40 20.33 6.38
CA GLY A 133 -26.74 21.35 5.55
C GLY A 133 -25.27 21.01 5.27
N MET A 134 -24.41 22.02 5.18
CA MET A 134 -22.97 21.81 4.91
C MET A 134 -22.18 21.68 6.21
N THR A 135 -21.34 20.65 6.30
CA THR A 135 -20.40 20.46 7.40
C THR A 135 -19.01 20.90 6.99
N GLU A 136 -18.51 21.96 7.64
CA GLU A 136 -17.16 22.46 7.41
C GLU A 136 -16.10 21.64 8.18
N MET A 137 -14.98 21.35 7.53
CA MET A 137 -13.82 20.66 8.10
C MET A 137 -12.52 21.24 7.53
N TRP A 138 -11.42 21.12 8.28
CA TRP A 138 -10.09 21.55 7.85
C TRP A 138 -9.09 20.41 7.97
N ILE A 139 -8.27 20.27 6.94
CA ILE A 139 -7.11 19.38 6.87
C ILE A 139 -5.86 20.25 6.70
N ARG A 140 -4.76 19.88 7.35
CA ARG A 140 -3.44 20.48 7.13
C ARG A 140 -2.42 19.37 6.88
N CYS A 141 -1.63 19.55 5.83
CA CYS A 141 -0.50 18.70 5.53
C CYS A 141 0.66 19.00 6.48
N GLU A 142 1.44 17.97 6.80
CA GLU A 142 2.75 18.12 7.44
C GLU A 142 3.79 18.36 6.34
N THR A 143 4.82 19.15 6.65
CA THR A 143 5.98 19.44 5.78
C THR A 143 7.19 18.65 6.23
#